data_AF-A0A8C0HKM7-F1
#
_entry.id   AF-A0A8C0HKM7-F1
#
_cell.length_a   1.000
_cell.length_b   1.000
_cell.length_c   1.000
_cell.angle_alpha   90.00
_cell.angle_beta   90.00
_cell.angle_gamma   90.00
#
_symmetry.space_group_name_H-M   'P 1'
#
loop_
_entity.id
_entity.type
_entity.pdbx_description
1 polymer ?
#
loop_
_entity_poly.entity_id
_entity_poly.type
_entity_poly.pdbx_seq_one_letter_code
_entity_poly.pdbx_strand_id
1 'polypeptide(L)'
;MAMKAQKKACLESCERLGVEYLGLCSSIGVSNFLISHLEQLKEDSVITPHVNRVEYHPFQRPQELVSYCRSRDIVFEGYCPLAKGEVLTHPSIIQLAKKYGRTPAQICIHWNTQNGIVTIPKSTEAERIEENCKVFDFTIAEDDVEILNGMHDGRHVSWDPSLIMQMKEMIILLLPTFPMLLVFDFNLREEDMKFLNTMNINRKLIHLTYPLWKG
;
A
#
# COMPACT_ATOMS: atom_id res chain seq x y z
N MET A 1 18.04 4.98 -39.63
CA MET A 1 18.08 3.63 -39.04
C MET A 1 17.78 3.59 -37.53
N ALA A 2 18.17 4.60 -36.72
CA ALA A 2 17.94 4.59 -35.26
C ALA A 2 16.46 4.43 -34.80
N MET A 3 15.49 5.07 -35.46
CA MET A 3 14.08 5.04 -35.01
C MET A 3 13.41 3.64 -35.04
N LYS A 4 13.90 2.68 -35.84
CA LYS A 4 13.40 1.29 -35.78
C LYS A 4 13.92 0.51 -34.56
N ALA A 5 14.95 0.98 -33.88
CA ALA A 5 15.46 0.38 -32.65
C ALA A 5 14.75 0.90 -31.39
N GLN A 6 14.32 2.16 -31.38
CA GLN A 6 13.60 2.74 -30.23
C GLN A 6 12.17 2.24 -30.08
N LYS A 7 11.50 1.90 -31.19
CA LYS A 7 10.23 1.15 -31.15
C LYS A 7 10.39 -0.32 -30.70
N LYS A 8 11.61 -0.80 -30.39
CA LYS A 8 11.88 -2.05 -29.66
C LYS A 8 12.22 -1.81 -28.17
N ALA A 9 12.40 -0.56 -27.73
CA ALA A 9 13.20 -0.23 -26.54
C ALA A 9 12.57 -0.56 -25.18
N CYS A 10 11.38 -1.13 -25.16
CA CYS A 10 11.04 -2.05 -24.07
C CYS A 10 10.00 -3.07 -24.59
N LEU A 11 9.03 -2.59 -25.39
CA LEU A 11 8.38 -3.28 -26.51
C LEU A 11 8.54 -2.49 -27.81
N GLU A 12 8.42 -1.16 -27.92
CA GLU A 12 7.71 -0.06 -27.18
C GLU A 12 7.69 -0.09 -25.63
N SER A 13 6.75 -0.73 -24.91
CA SER A 13 6.80 -0.90 -23.43
C SER A 13 6.85 -2.35 -22.92
N CYS A 14 7.96 -2.75 -22.29
CA CYS A 14 8.26 -4.03 -21.61
C CYS A 14 7.61 -5.29 -22.23
N GLU A 15 7.88 -5.57 -23.50
CA GLU A 15 7.27 -6.57 -24.40
C GLU A 15 5.73 -6.48 -24.58
N ARG A 16 4.93 -6.11 -23.55
CA ARG A 16 3.80 -5.15 -23.62
C ARG A 16 3.49 -4.41 -22.29
N LEU A 17 3.94 -4.92 -21.14
CA LEU A 17 4.27 -4.20 -19.88
C LEU A 17 4.99 -5.13 -18.85
N GLY A 18 5.44 -6.31 -19.30
CA GLY A 18 6.11 -7.37 -18.55
C GLY A 18 7.45 -6.97 -17.92
N VAL A 19 7.47 -7.02 -16.60
CA VAL A 19 8.63 -6.71 -15.74
C VAL A 19 9.20 -8.00 -15.14
N GLU A 20 9.53 -8.99 -15.98
CA GLU A 20 10.10 -10.27 -15.51
C GLU A 20 11.57 -10.47 -15.93
N TYR A 21 11.99 -9.96 -17.10
CA TYR A 21 13.16 -10.52 -17.80
C TYR A 21 14.51 -9.79 -17.65
N LEU A 22 14.83 -9.33 -16.44
CA LEU A 22 16.22 -9.03 -16.02
C LEU A 22 16.55 -9.52 -14.59
N GLY A 23 15.60 -10.11 -13.85
CA GLY A 23 15.80 -10.50 -12.45
C GLY A 23 15.98 -9.33 -11.47
N LEU A 24 15.62 -8.11 -11.88
CA LEU A 24 15.80 -6.87 -11.09
C LEU A 24 14.71 -6.63 -10.03
N CYS A 25 13.67 -7.46 -9.99
CA CYS A 25 12.58 -7.34 -9.03
C CYS A 25 11.94 -8.70 -8.79
N SER A 26 11.40 -8.90 -7.58
CA SER A 26 10.77 -10.17 -7.19
C SER A 26 9.25 -10.15 -7.34
N SER A 27 8.63 -8.98 -7.48
CA SER A 27 7.18 -8.83 -7.63
C SER A 27 6.81 -7.55 -8.37
N ILE A 28 5.63 -7.57 -9.01
CA ILE A 28 5.08 -6.46 -9.81
C ILE A 28 3.69 -6.16 -9.30
N GLY A 29 3.40 -4.89 -8.99
CA GLY A 29 2.08 -4.44 -8.58
C GLY A 29 1.65 -3.14 -9.25
N VAL A 30 0.40 -2.76 -8.99
CA VAL A 30 -0.23 -1.51 -9.43
C VAL A 30 -0.56 -0.62 -8.24
N SER A 31 -0.93 0.62 -8.52
CA SER A 31 -1.27 1.62 -7.50
C SER A 31 -2.51 2.39 -7.92
N ASN A 32 -3.51 2.45 -7.04
CA ASN A 32 -4.78 3.17 -7.21
C ASN A 32 -5.66 2.63 -8.35
N PHE A 33 -5.60 1.33 -8.61
CA PHE A 33 -6.49 0.70 -9.59
C PHE A 33 -7.84 0.38 -8.93
N LEU A 34 -8.93 0.84 -9.52
CA LEU A 34 -10.30 0.44 -9.18
C LEU A 34 -10.61 -0.93 -9.81
N ILE A 35 -11.73 -1.55 -9.44
CA ILE A 35 -12.16 -2.86 -9.96
C ILE A 35 -12.23 -2.84 -11.50
N SER A 36 -12.78 -1.76 -12.09
CA SER A 36 -12.82 -1.55 -13.55
C SER A 36 -11.43 -1.52 -14.19
N HIS A 37 -10.45 -0.87 -13.54
CA HIS A 37 -9.07 -0.80 -14.04
C HIS A 37 -8.37 -2.17 -13.94
N LEU A 38 -8.67 -2.96 -12.90
CA LEU A 38 -8.12 -4.32 -12.72
C LEU A 38 -8.72 -5.34 -13.70
N GLU A 39 -10.03 -5.25 -14.02
CA GLU A 39 -10.63 -6.12 -15.05
C GLU A 39 -10.14 -5.73 -16.45
N GLN A 40 -10.00 -4.44 -16.78
CA GLN A 40 -9.41 -4.02 -18.05
C GLN A 40 -7.95 -4.50 -18.18
N LEU A 41 -7.13 -4.35 -17.13
CA LEU A 41 -5.76 -4.86 -17.11
C LEU A 41 -5.70 -6.37 -17.38
N LYS A 42 -6.68 -7.13 -16.92
CA LYS A 42 -6.79 -8.59 -17.15
C LYS A 42 -7.24 -8.96 -18.57
N GLU A 43 -7.91 -8.06 -19.30
CA GLU A 43 -8.16 -8.21 -20.74
C GLU A 43 -6.90 -7.90 -21.57
N ASP A 44 -6.13 -6.89 -21.15
CA ASP A 44 -4.94 -6.40 -21.86
C ASP A 44 -3.64 -7.17 -21.51
N SER A 45 -3.59 -7.93 -20.40
CA SER A 45 -2.40 -8.59 -19.85
C SER A 45 -2.66 -10.00 -19.33
N VAL A 46 -1.69 -10.91 -19.53
CA VAL A 46 -1.68 -12.26 -18.93
C VAL A 46 -1.18 -12.30 -17.49
N ILE A 47 -0.59 -11.20 -16.99
CA ILE A 47 -0.02 -11.12 -15.63
C ILE A 47 -1.03 -10.47 -14.69
N THR A 48 -1.42 -11.20 -13.64
CA THR A 48 -2.17 -10.64 -12.50
C THR A 48 -1.19 -9.87 -11.60
N PRO A 49 -1.49 -8.62 -11.19
CA PRO A 49 -0.60 -7.86 -10.31
C PRO A 49 -0.56 -8.47 -8.92
N HIS A 50 0.63 -8.57 -8.32
CA HIS A 50 0.83 -9.14 -6.98
C HIS A 50 0.27 -8.25 -5.88
N VAL A 51 0.25 -6.93 -6.11
CA VAL A 51 -0.17 -5.90 -5.16
C VAL A 51 -1.03 -4.84 -5.87
N ASN A 52 -2.05 -4.34 -5.20
CA ASN A 52 -2.70 -3.06 -5.52
C ASN A 52 -2.58 -2.12 -4.32
N ARG A 53 -1.79 -1.05 -4.47
CA ARG A 53 -1.58 -0.04 -3.43
C ARG A 53 -2.63 1.06 -3.52
N VAL A 54 -3.49 1.23 -2.51
CA VAL A 54 -4.61 2.18 -2.53
C VAL A 54 -4.71 2.92 -1.19
N GLU A 55 -5.35 4.09 -1.17
CA GLU A 55 -5.60 4.86 0.04
C GLU A 55 -6.50 4.06 1.00
N TYR A 56 -6.05 3.85 2.24
CA TYR A 56 -6.82 3.10 3.24
C TYR A 56 -6.52 3.57 4.67
N HIS A 57 -7.55 4.08 5.34
CA HIS A 57 -7.55 4.62 6.70
C HIS A 57 -9.00 4.66 7.24
N PRO A 58 -9.27 4.94 8.53
CA PRO A 58 -10.63 4.87 9.08
C PRO A 58 -11.71 5.63 8.28
N PHE A 59 -11.40 6.80 7.70
CA PHE A 59 -12.34 7.52 6.83
C PHE A 59 -12.49 6.95 5.40
N GLN A 60 -11.52 6.18 4.88
CA GLN A 60 -11.50 5.64 3.52
C GLN A 60 -11.26 4.13 3.54
N ARG A 61 -12.34 3.36 3.34
CA ARG A 61 -12.37 1.91 3.48
C ARG A 61 -13.10 1.29 2.26
N PRO A 62 -12.45 1.22 1.08
CA PRO A 62 -13.06 0.70 -0.15
C PRO A 62 -13.21 -0.84 -0.10
N GLN A 63 -14.15 -1.32 0.72
CA GLN A 63 -14.26 -2.72 1.11
C GLN A 63 -14.59 -3.66 -0.06
N GLU A 64 -15.31 -3.16 -1.08
CA GLU A 64 -15.54 -3.90 -2.34
C GLU A 64 -14.24 -4.16 -3.09
N LEU A 65 -13.36 -3.15 -3.20
CA LEU A 65 -12.05 -3.27 -3.85
C LEU A 65 -11.10 -4.18 -3.05
N VAL A 66 -11.10 -4.08 -1.72
CA VAL A 66 -10.37 -5.01 -0.84
C VAL A 66 -10.82 -6.46 -1.07
N SER A 67 -12.13 -6.68 -1.13
CA SER A 67 -12.72 -8.02 -1.33
C SER A 67 -12.43 -8.54 -2.73
N TYR A 68 -12.50 -7.69 -3.74
CA TYR A 68 -12.13 -8.00 -5.12
C TYR A 68 -10.66 -8.42 -5.21
N CYS A 69 -9.73 -7.60 -4.69
CA CYS A 69 -8.30 -7.93 -4.67
C CYS A 69 -8.03 -9.28 -3.99
N ARG A 70 -8.62 -9.51 -2.81
CA ARG A 70 -8.51 -10.78 -2.08
C ARG A 70 -9.06 -11.98 -2.86
N SER A 71 -10.13 -11.80 -3.64
CA SER A 71 -10.71 -12.86 -4.50
C SER A 71 -9.90 -13.17 -5.77
N ARG A 72 -8.88 -12.35 -6.07
CA ARG A 72 -8.00 -12.43 -7.24
C ARG A 72 -6.54 -12.74 -6.87
N ASP A 73 -6.28 -13.10 -5.61
CA ASP A 73 -4.93 -13.27 -5.03
C ASP A 73 -4.03 -12.03 -5.14
N ILE A 74 -4.63 -10.83 -5.23
CA ILE A 74 -3.95 -9.53 -5.25
C ILE A 74 -3.84 -9.03 -3.80
N VAL A 75 -2.62 -8.77 -3.33
CA VAL A 75 -2.41 -8.14 -2.01
C VAL A 75 -2.90 -6.70 -2.05
N PHE A 76 -3.82 -6.33 -1.16
CA PHE A 76 -4.24 -4.94 -0.98
C PHE A 76 -3.31 -4.24 0.02
N GLU A 77 -2.65 -3.16 -0.42
CA GLU A 77 -1.70 -2.38 0.39
C GLU A 77 -2.23 -0.96 0.65
N GLY A 78 -2.60 -0.69 1.88
CA GLY A 78 -3.10 0.60 2.38
C GLY A 78 -2.00 1.63 2.58
N TYR A 79 -2.01 2.71 1.78
CA TYR A 79 -1.19 3.90 2.05
C TYR A 79 -2.00 5.01 2.73
N CYS A 80 -1.29 6.02 3.25
CA CYS A 80 -1.86 7.09 4.08
C CYS A 80 -2.66 6.59 5.31
N PRO A 81 -2.18 5.58 6.08
CA PRO A 81 -2.97 4.95 7.15
C PRO A 81 -3.39 5.90 8.29
N LEU A 82 -2.74 7.06 8.40
CA LEU A 82 -3.03 8.10 9.38
C LEU A 82 -3.83 9.27 8.79
N ALA A 83 -4.42 9.13 7.60
CA ALA A 83 -5.15 10.20 6.88
C ALA A 83 -4.38 11.54 6.87
N LYS A 84 -3.07 11.51 6.53
CA LYS A 84 -2.14 12.66 6.59
C LYS A 84 -2.06 13.40 7.95
N GLY A 85 -2.56 12.78 9.03
CA GLY A 85 -2.63 13.33 10.39
C GLY A 85 -4.06 13.65 10.85
N GLU A 86 -5.04 13.76 9.94
CA GLU A 86 -6.41 14.19 10.25
C GLU A 86 -7.13 13.23 11.20
N VAL A 87 -6.86 11.93 11.11
CA VAL A 87 -7.51 10.90 11.96
C VAL A 87 -7.00 10.94 13.41
N LEU A 88 -5.79 11.48 13.64
CA LEU A 88 -5.11 11.42 14.95
C LEU A 88 -5.81 12.25 16.02
N THR A 89 -6.60 13.25 15.63
CA THR A 89 -7.37 14.12 16.53
C THR A 89 -8.84 13.74 16.65
N HIS A 90 -9.29 12.68 15.95
CA HIS A 90 -10.69 12.26 16.00
C HIS A 90 -11.08 11.75 17.39
N PRO A 91 -12.21 12.18 17.99
CA PRO A 91 -12.56 11.84 19.38
C PRO A 91 -12.56 10.33 19.67
N SER A 92 -13.13 9.51 18.77
CA SER A 92 -13.14 8.05 18.92
C SER A 92 -11.72 7.46 18.94
N ILE A 93 -10.81 8.00 18.13
CA ILE A 93 -9.41 7.52 18.06
C ILE A 93 -8.67 7.87 19.35
N ILE A 94 -8.85 9.09 19.87
CA ILE A 94 -8.28 9.51 21.15
C ILE A 94 -8.83 8.65 22.30
N GLN A 95 -10.12 8.35 22.29
CA GLN A 95 -10.77 7.52 23.31
C GLN A 95 -10.22 6.08 23.28
N LEU A 96 -10.07 5.49 22.10
CA LEU A 96 -9.50 4.14 21.92
C LEU A 96 -8.00 4.11 22.27
N ALA A 97 -7.24 5.12 21.84
CA ALA A 97 -5.83 5.28 22.23
C ALA A 97 -5.65 5.27 23.76
N LYS A 98 -6.52 6.01 24.48
CA LYS A 98 -6.58 5.98 25.95
C LYS A 98 -7.02 4.62 26.51
N LYS A 99 -8.01 3.95 25.91
CA LYS A 99 -8.52 2.63 26.33
C LYS A 99 -7.43 1.56 26.27
N TYR A 100 -6.60 1.56 25.23
CA TYR A 100 -5.56 0.55 24.99
C TYR A 100 -4.17 0.94 25.53
N GLY A 101 -3.97 2.15 26.04
CA GLY A 101 -2.64 2.63 26.45
C GLY A 101 -1.68 2.72 25.26
N ARG A 102 -2.17 3.23 24.13
CA ARG A 102 -1.48 3.34 22.84
C ARG A 102 -1.64 4.75 22.27
N THR A 103 -0.89 5.09 21.24
CA THR A 103 -1.05 6.39 20.56
C THR A 103 -2.16 6.32 19.49
N PRO A 104 -2.76 7.45 19.10
CA PRO A 104 -3.69 7.52 17.97
C PRO A 104 -3.15 6.88 16.68
N ALA A 105 -1.84 7.00 16.42
CA ALA A 105 -1.19 6.39 15.27
C ALA A 105 -1.17 4.86 15.37
N GLN A 106 -0.80 4.32 16.52
CA GLN A 106 -0.79 2.88 16.78
C GLN A 106 -2.18 2.24 16.64
N ILE A 107 -3.25 2.92 17.09
CA ILE A 107 -4.63 2.45 16.89
C ILE A 107 -4.95 2.32 15.40
N CYS A 108 -4.67 3.34 14.59
CA CYS A 108 -4.98 3.32 13.16
C CYS A 108 -4.16 2.28 12.40
N ILE A 109 -2.86 2.16 12.71
CA ILE A 109 -1.96 1.19 12.09
C ILE A 109 -2.39 -0.23 12.48
N HIS A 110 -2.66 -0.50 13.76
CA HIS A 110 -3.08 -1.83 14.18
C HIS A 110 -4.44 -2.22 13.60
N TRP A 111 -5.41 -1.30 13.54
CA TRP A 111 -6.71 -1.53 12.91
C TRP A 111 -6.59 -1.95 11.44
N ASN A 112 -5.69 -1.33 10.65
CA ASN A 112 -5.37 -1.81 9.30
C ASN A 112 -4.91 -3.28 9.34
N THR A 113 -3.95 -3.60 10.22
CA THR A 113 -3.40 -4.96 10.30
C THR A 113 -4.41 -6.01 10.77
N GLN A 114 -5.32 -5.68 11.69
CA GLN A 114 -6.40 -6.57 12.14
C GLN A 114 -7.44 -6.83 11.04
N ASN A 115 -7.69 -5.86 10.15
CA ASN A 115 -8.52 -6.06 8.94
C ASN A 115 -7.81 -6.90 7.85
N GLY A 116 -6.56 -7.33 8.08
CA GLY A 116 -5.75 -8.06 7.12
C GLY A 116 -5.24 -7.18 5.98
N ILE A 117 -5.03 -5.88 6.23
CA ILE A 117 -4.52 -4.91 5.27
C ILE A 117 -3.03 -4.66 5.53
N VAL A 118 -2.22 -4.79 4.48
CA VAL A 118 -0.81 -4.36 4.52
C VAL A 118 -0.79 -2.84 4.61
N THR A 119 -0.04 -2.24 5.54
CA THR A 119 -0.07 -0.79 5.80
C THR A 119 1.32 -0.18 5.81
N ILE A 120 1.48 0.99 5.20
CA ILE A 120 2.77 1.68 5.05
C ILE A 120 2.76 3.09 5.69
N PRO A 121 2.90 3.19 7.03
CA PRO A 121 3.02 4.48 7.70
C PRO A 121 4.35 5.18 7.36
N LYS A 122 4.29 6.48 7.03
CA LYS A 122 5.47 7.32 6.75
C LYS A 122 5.84 8.16 7.96
N SER A 123 7.13 8.17 8.31
CA SER A 123 7.74 9.13 9.25
C SER A 123 9.19 9.41 8.84
N THR A 124 9.67 10.61 9.15
CA THR A 124 11.10 10.98 9.12
C THR A 124 11.75 10.82 10.50
N GLU A 125 10.96 10.90 11.58
CA GLU A 125 11.44 10.86 12.96
C GLU A 125 11.59 9.41 13.43
N ALA A 126 12.77 9.06 13.92
CA ALA A 126 13.12 7.70 14.33
C ALA A 126 12.23 7.17 15.47
N GLU A 127 11.95 8.00 16.48
CA GLU A 127 11.07 7.65 17.60
C GLU A 127 9.66 7.24 17.14
N ARG A 128 9.12 7.97 16.14
CA ARG A 128 7.82 7.65 15.54
C ARG A 128 7.86 6.40 14.66
N ILE A 129 8.98 6.10 14.01
CA ILE A 129 9.15 4.82 13.29
C ILE A 129 9.10 3.67 14.29
N GLU A 130 9.81 3.79 15.42
CA GLU A 130 9.80 2.77 16.48
C GLU A 130 8.42 2.62 17.14
N GLU A 131 7.72 3.74 17.41
CA GLU A 131 6.35 3.75 17.93
C GLU A 131 5.37 3.04 16.97
N ASN A 132 5.45 3.35 15.68
CA ASN A 132 4.60 2.75 14.64
C ASN A 132 4.82 1.25 14.45
N CYS A 133 6.00 0.71 14.82
CA CYS A 133 6.27 -0.72 14.82
C CYS A 133 5.69 -1.45 16.05
N LYS A 134 5.45 -0.75 17.17
CA LYS A 134 4.90 -1.30 18.42
C LYS A 134 3.37 -1.41 18.37
N VAL A 135 2.88 -2.16 17.38
CA VAL A 135 1.45 -2.32 17.10
C VAL A 135 0.94 -3.75 17.23
N PHE A 136 1.82 -4.73 17.43
CA PHE A 136 1.47 -6.17 17.47
C PHE A 136 1.44 -6.77 18.89
N ASP A 137 1.58 -5.92 19.91
CA ASP A 137 1.60 -6.30 21.33
C ASP A 137 0.28 -6.02 22.07
N PHE A 138 -0.77 -5.66 21.31
CA PHE A 138 -2.14 -5.51 21.78
C PHE A 138 -3.13 -6.06 20.73
N THR A 139 -4.43 -5.96 21.01
CA THR A 139 -5.51 -6.32 20.07
C THR A 139 -6.71 -5.44 20.36
N ILE A 140 -7.28 -4.80 19.32
CA ILE A 140 -8.51 -4.03 19.44
C ILE A 140 -9.69 -5.02 19.43
N ALA A 141 -10.58 -4.91 20.43
CA ALA A 141 -11.78 -5.73 20.55
C ALA A 141 -12.74 -5.50 19.38
N GLU A 142 -13.55 -6.51 19.02
CA GLU A 142 -14.45 -6.48 17.86
C GLU A 142 -15.38 -5.27 17.86
N ASP A 143 -16.03 -4.95 18.99
CA ASP A 143 -16.88 -3.76 19.14
C ASP A 143 -16.15 -2.44 18.81
N ASP A 144 -14.87 -2.33 19.19
CA ASP A 144 -14.06 -1.14 18.91
C ASP A 144 -13.56 -1.11 17.45
N VAL A 145 -13.29 -2.28 16.86
CA VAL A 145 -13.02 -2.40 15.42
C VAL A 145 -14.24 -1.96 14.62
N GLU A 146 -15.45 -2.27 15.07
CA GLU A 146 -16.69 -1.80 14.43
C GLU A 146 -16.91 -0.28 14.58
N ILE A 147 -16.53 0.32 15.71
CA ILE A 147 -16.49 1.80 15.84
C ILE A 147 -15.57 2.42 14.78
N LEU A 148 -14.38 1.85 14.57
CA LEU A 148 -13.41 2.33 13.58
C LEU A 148 -13.90 2.08 12.14
N ASN A 149 -14.51 0.94 11.89
CA ASN A 149 -15.13 0.57 10.61
C ASN A 149 -16.28 1.52 10.23
N GLY A 150 -17.04 2.00 11.22
CA GLY A 150 -18.11 2.98 11.07
C GLY A 150 -17.64 4.43 10.87
N MET A 151 -16.33 4.71 10.90
CA MET A 151 -15.79 6.04 10.58
C MET A 151 -15.69 6.32 9.07
N HIS A 152 -15.95 5.33 8.21
CA HIS A 152 -15.83 5.48 6.77
C HIS A 152 -16.89 6.45 6.21
N ASP A 153 -16.44 7.49 5.52
CA ASP A 153 -17.29 8.51 4.88
C ASP A 153 -16.93 8.80 3.42
N GLY A 154 -16.01 8.01 2.84
CA GLY A 154 -15.60 8.10 1.44
C GLY A 154 -14.62 9.23 1.12
N ARG A 155 -14.18 10.05 2.09
CA ARG A 155 -13.23 11.13 1.80
C ARG A 155 -11.86 10.59 1.39
N HIS A 156 -11.25 11.25 0.41
CA HIS A 156 -9.83 11.07 0.08
C HIS A 156 -9.01 12.22 0.67
N VAL A 157 -7.91 11.92 1.37
CA VAL A 157 -6.92 12.94 1.77
C VAL A 157 -5.78 13.04 0.76
N SER A 158 -5.64 12.06 -0.15
CA SER A 158 -4.64 12.02 -1.22
C SER A 158 -5.23 12.44 -2.56
N TRP A 159 -5.98 11.55 -3.22
CA TRP A 159 -6.58 11.75 -4.54
C TRP A 159 -7.66 10.70 -4.79
N ASP A 160 -8.67 11.04 -5.59
CA ASP A 160 -9.76 10.13 -5.95
C ASP A 160 -9.47 9.49 -7.34
N PRO A 161 -9.25 8.17 -7.42
CA PRO A 161 -8.96 7.50 -8.69
C PRO A 161 -10.13 7.48 -9.68
N SER A 162 -11.38 7.73 -9.23
CA SER A 162 -12.56 7.75 -10.09
C SER A 162 -12.63 8.97 -11.01
N LEU A 163 -11.94 10.06 -10.63
CA LEU A 163 -11.91 11.32 -11.38
C LEU A 163 -11.04 11.25 -12.65
N ILE A 164 -10.28 10.16 -12.86
CA ILE A 164 -9.48 9.95 -14.07
C ILE A 164 -10.15 8.92 -14.98
N MET A 165 -11.15 9.39 -15.71
CA MET A 165 -11.71 8.64 -16.83
C MET A 165 -10.69 8.66 -18.00
N GLN A 166 -10.40 7.47 -18.58
CA GLN A 166 -9.54 7.21 -19.75
C GLN A 166 -8.04 6.94 -19.50
N MET A 167 -7.70 5.83 -18.83
CA MET A 167 -6.38 5.18 -19.00
C MET A 167 -6.32 4.34 -20.28
N LYS A 168 -6.44 4.97 -21.47
CA LYS A 168 -6.51 4.22 -22.74
C LYS A 168 -5.17 3.95 -23.44
N GLU A 169 -4.17 4.82 -23.25
CA GLU A 169 -2.79 4.57 -23.70
C GLU A 169 -1.80 5.24 -22.73
N MET A 170 -1.27 4.49 -21.76
CA MET A 170 -0.13 5.00 -20.98
C MET A 170 0.85 3.91 -20.57
N ILE A 171 1.69 3.59 -21.55
CA ILE A 171 3.03 3.02 -21.38
C ILE A 171 3.76 3.75 -20.24
N ILE A 172 4.16 3.01 -19.20
CA ILE A 172 4.83 3.60 -18.03
C ILE A 172 6.19 4.17 -18.43
N LEU A 173 6.25 5.50 -18.47
CA LEU A 173 7.48 6.28 -18.51
C LEU A 173 7.68 6.95 -17.14
N LEU A 174 8.91 6.82 -16.62
CA LEU A 174 9.35 7.28 -15.31
C LEU A 174 9.20 8.81 -15.14
N LEU A 175 8.07 9.29 -14.62
CA LEU A 175 7.89 10.65 -14.10
C LEU A 175 7.05 10.62 -12.80
N PRO A 176 7.38 11.46 -11.79
CA PRO A 176 7.01 11.20 -10.38
C PRO A 176 5.56 11.60 -9.97
N THR A 177 4.61 11.70 -10.90
CA THR A 177 3.27 12.29 -10.64
C THR A 177 2.09 11.60 -11.36
N PHE A 178 2.21 10.33 -11.73
CA PHE A 178 1.17 9.57 -12.45
C PHE A 178 0.96 8.18 -11.81
N PRO A 179 -0.17 7.47 -12.07
CA PRO A 179 -0.46 6.15 -11.48
C PRO A 179 0.70 5.18 -11.67
N MET A 180 1.39 4.88 -10.57
CA MET A 180 2.63 4.11 -10.60
C MET A 180 2.35 2.62 -10.80
N LEU A 181 3.01 2.05 -11.80
CA LEU A 181 3.47 0.67 -11.72
C LEU A 181 4.47 0.60 -10.55
N LEU A 182 4.19 -0.27 -9.58
CA LEU A 182 5.08 -0.49 -8.45
C LEU A 182 5.94 -1.72 -8.76
N VAL A 183 7.19 -1.47 -9.12
CA VAL A 183 8.23 -2.49 -9.16
C VAL A 183 8.71 -2.71 -7.73
N PHE A 184 8.52 -3.91 -7.21
CA PHE A 184 8.98 -4.27 -5.87
C PHE A 184 10.28 -5.09 -5.96
N ASP A 185 11.40 -4.42 -5.68
CA ASP A 185 12.67 -5.07 -5.37
C ASP A 185 12.80 -5.20 -3.85
N PHE A 186 12.80 -6.45 -3.37
CA PHE A 186 12.77 -6.78 -1.94
C PHE A 186 14.07 -7.47 -1.48
N ASN A 187 15.22 -6.98 -1.94
CA ASN A 187 16.50 -7.31 -1.33
C ASN A 187 16.81 -6.36 -0.17
N LEU A 188 16.35 -6.72 1.03
CA LEU A 188 16.76 -6.03 2.26
C LEU A 188 18.29 -6.11 2.42
N ARG A 189 18.95 -4.97 2.58
CA ARG A 189 20.40 -4.91 2.81
C ARG A 189 20.73 -5.62 4.12
N GLU A 190 21.93 -6.21 4.24
CA GLU A 190 22.33 -6.89 5.48
C GLU A 190 22.18 -6.02 6.73
N GLU A 191 22.40 -4.70 6.61
CA GLU A 191 22.24 -3.72 7.69
C GLU A 191 20.77 -3.56 8.12
N ASP A 192 19.84 -3.48 7.16
CA ASP A 192 18.39 -3.41 7.44
C ASP A 192 17.92 -4.75 8.05
N MET A 193 18.43 -5.87 7.54
CA MET A 193 18.17 -7.20 8.13
C MET A 193 18.72 -7.31 9.55
N LYS A 194 19.92 -6.79 9.84
CA LYS A 194 20.48 -6.78 11.20
C LYS A 194 19.59 -5.98 12.15
N PHE A 195 19.11 -4.81 11.73
CA PHE A 195 18.17 -3.97 12.50
C PHE A 195 16.80 -4.64 12.71
N LEU A 196 16.21 -5.25 11.69
CA LEU A 196 14.93 -5.98 11.85
C LEU A 196 15.06 -7.20 12.76
N ASN A 197 16.21 -7.91 12.73
CA ASN A 197 16.46 -9.01 13.65
C ASN A 197 16.66 -8.57 15.11
N THR A 198 17.08 -7.33 15.41
CA THR A 198 17.14 -6.85 16.81
C THR A 198 15.77 -6.50 17.39
N MET A 199 14.75 -6.26 16.55
CA MET A 199 13.39 -5.94 17.01
C MET A 199 12.56 -7.16 17.46
N ASN A 200 13.08 -8.38 17.30
CA ASN A 200 12.39 -9.64 17.64
C ASN A 200 10.99 -9.79 16.98
N ILE A 201 10.81 -9.21 15.80
CA ILE A 201 9.56 -9.26 15.02
C ILE A 201 9.44 -10.63 14.33
N ASN A 202 8.24 -11.22 14.34
CA ASN A 202 7.97 -12.50 13.68
C ASN A 202 8.26 -12.42 12.16
N ARG A 203 9.05 -13.35 11.63
CA ARG A 203 9.44 -13.36 10.19
C ARG A 203 8.28 -13.49 9.20
N LYS A 204 7.08 -13.89 9.63
CA LYS A 204 5.86 -13.83 8.80
C LYS A 204 5.33 -12.40 8.57
N LEU A 205 5.96 -11.39 9.18
CA LEU A 205 5.47 -10.01 9.26
C LEU A 205 6.27 -9.02 8.38
N ILE A 206 7.11 -9.51 7.47
CA ILE A 206 7.92 -8.70 6.53
C ILE A 206 7.04 -8.22 5.36
N HIS A 207 5.99 -7.47 5.69
CA HIS A 207 5.19 -6.68 4.75
C HIS A 207 4.77 -5.33 5.35
N LEU A 208 4.90 -5.14 6.68
CA LEU A 208 4.21 -4.07 7.41
C LEU A 208 5.08 -2.88 7.84
N THR A 209 6.40 -2.92 7.61
CA THR A 209 7.34 -2.04 8.31
C THR A 209 8.57 -1.62 7.50
N TYR A 210 8.43 -1.11 6.27
CA TYR A 210 9.33 -0.05 5.76
C TYR A 210 8.92 0.55 4.40
N PRO A 211 8.89 1.88 4.24
CA PRO A 211 9.15 2.52 2.95
C PRO A 211 10.67 2.57 2.73
N LEU A 212 11.22 1.61 1.96
CA LEU A 212 12.64 1.59 1.54
C LEU A 212 12.94 2.68 0.49
N TRP A 213 12.72 3.95 0.84
CA TRP A 213 13.05 5.09 0.00
C TRP A 213 13.88 6.12 0.77
N LYS A 214 15.20 5.99 0.64
CA LYS A 214 16.18 7.06 0.86
C LYS A 214 16.98 7.22 -0.44
N GLY A 215 16.58 8.17 -1.28
CA GLY A 215 17.16 8.43 -2.59
C GLY A 215 16.09 8.84 -3.59
#